data_AF-A0A1R1AZF3-F1
#
_entry.id   AF-A0A1R1AZF3-F1
#
_cell.length_a   1.000
_cell.length_b   1.000
_cell.length_c   1.000
_cell.angle_alpha   90.00
_cell.angle_beta   90.00
_cell.angle_gamma   90.00
#
_symmetry.space_group_name_H-M   'P 1'
#
loop_
_entity.id
_entity.type
_entity.pdbx_description
1 polymer ?
#
loop_
_entity_poly.entity_id
_entity_poly.type
_entity_poly.pdbx_seq_one_letter_code
_entity_poly.pdbx_strand_id
1 'polypeptide(L)'
;MAMIARGYQLIKPGHAMSETEINRLLAGYEDASQVARWAKPSVAILLSADIVQGSGDKGLTPKSTMTRAETVALMQRLLQVTHLID
;
A
#
# COMPACT_ATOMS: atom_id res chain seq x y z
N MET A 1 -2.91 -5.79 4.18
CA MET A 1 -2.45 -4.93 3.06
C MET A 1 -2.28 -5.67 1.73
N ALA A 2 -1.57 -6.80 1.66
CA ALA A 2 -1.34 -7.51 0.37
C ALA A 2 -2.61 -7.88 -0.42
N MET A 3 -3.69 -8.30 0.27
CA MET A 3 -4.98 -8.56 -0.38
C MET A 3 -5.61 -7.32 -1.02
N ILE A 4 -5.47 -6.15 -0.39
CA ILE A 4 -5.98 -4.87 -0.90
C ILE A 4 -5.18 -4.47 -2.15
N ALA A 5 -3.85 -4.60 -2.09
CA ALA A 5 -2.99 -4.36 -3.25
C ALA A 5 -3.36 -5.27 -4.43
N ARG A 6 -3.66 -6.55 -4.14
CA ARG A 6 -4.11 -7.48 -5.18
C ARG A 6 -5.45 -7.08 -5.77
N GLY A 7 -6.41 -6.65 -4.94
CA GLY A 7 -7.68 -6.10 -5.40
C GLY A 7 -7.49 -4.89 -6.33
N TYR A 8 -6.61 -3.95 -5.94
CA TYR A 8 -6.28 -2.79 -6.77
C TYR A 8 -5.71 -3.20 -8.13
N GLN A 9 -4.78 -4.15 -8.17
CA GLN A 9 -4.19 -4.66 -9.43
C GLN A 9 -5.22 -5.32 -10.36
N LEU A 10 -6.26 -5.96 -9.81
CA LEU A 10 -7.34 -6.55 -10.61
C LEU A 10 -8.22 -5.47 -11.26
N ILE A 11 -8.41 -4.34 -10.57
CA ILE A 11 -9.22 -3.22 -11.07
C ILE A 11 -8.43 -2.36 -12.06
N LYS A 12 -7.15 -2.08 -11.78
CA LYS A 12 -6.23 -1.35 -12.66
C LYS A 12 -5.07 -2.24 -13.10
N PRO A 13 -5.28 -3.14 -14.09
CA PRO A 13 -4.21 -3.96 -14.63
C PRO A 13 -3.15 -3.09 -15.31
N GLY A 14 -1.87 -3.43 -15.13
CA GLY A 14 -0.74 -2.70 -15.73
C GLY A 14 -0.01 -1.71 -14.81
N HIS A 15 -0.43 -1.56 -13.55
CA HIS A 15 0.27 -0.73 -12.57
C HIS A 15 1.51 -1.44 -11.95
N ALA A 16 2.34 -2.04 -12.80
CA ALA A 16 3.55 -2.74 -12.37
C ALA A 16 4.70 -1.74 -12.16
N MET A 17 5.20 -1.65 -10.93
CA MET A 17 6.34 -0.81 -10.58
C MET A 17 7.65 -1.59 -10.72
N SER A 18 8.71 -0.94 -11.18
CA SER A 18 10.05 -1.53 -11.21
C SER A 18 10.64 -1.68 -9.80
N GLU A 19 11.58 -2.62 -9.63
CA GLU A 19 12.23 -2.84 -8.33
C GLU A 19 12.98 -1.60 -7.82
N THR A 20 13.56 -0.80 -8.73
CA THR A 20 14.25 0.45 -8.39
C THR A 20 13.27 1.49 -7.85
N GLU A 21 12.08 1.62 -8.46
CA GLU A 21 11.03 2.53 -7.99
C GLU A 21 10.47 2.10 -6.64
N ILE A 22 10.22 0.79 -6.46
CA ILE A 22 9.77 0.21 -5.19
C ILE A 22 10.77 0.53 -4.07
N ASN A 23 12.06 0.28 -4.31
CA ASN A 23 13.08 0.54 -3.31
C ASN A 23 13.24 2.04 -3.02
N ARG A 24 13.13 2.91 -4.04
CA ARG A 24 13.17 4.38 -3.85
C ARG A 24 11.99 4.87 -3.02
N LEU A 25 10.78 4.40 -3.33
CA LEU A 25 9.57 4.79 -2.62
C LEU A 25 9.62 4.34 -1.16
N LEU A 26 10.04 3.09 -0.92
CA LEU A 26 10.17 2.55 0.42
C LEU A 26 11.31 3.21 1.21
N ALA A 27 12.39 3.68 0.57
CA ALA A 27 13.51 4.33 1.26
C ALA A 27 13.11 5.62 2.02
N GLY A 28 11.96 6.21 1.72
CA GLY A 28 11.41 7.35 2.48
C GLY A 28 10.88 7.00 3.87
N TYR A 29 10.71 5.71 4.18
CA TYR A 29 10.12 5.22 5.42
C TYR A 29 11.18 4.57 6.33
N GLU A 30 11.15 4.92 7.61
CA GLU A 30 12.17 4.49 8.59
C GLU A 30 12.15 2.98 8.83
N ASP A 31 10.98 2.37 8.71
CA ASP A 31 10.75 0.95 8.95
C ASP A 31 10.60 0.14 7.67
N ALA A 32 11.00 0.69 6.52
CA ALA A 32 11.01 -0.01 5.24
C ALA A 32 11.82 -1.32 5.27
N SER A 33 12.85 -1.39 6.13
CA SER A 33 13.64 -2.60 6.38
C SER A 33 12.85 -3.74 7.02
N GLN A 34 11.75 -3.42 7.72
CA GLN A 34 10.87 -4.39 8.37
C GLN A 34 9.84 -4.97 7.41
N VAL A 35 9.68 -4.40 6.21
CA VAL A 35 8.76 -4.89 5.17
C VAL A 35 9.33 -6.17 4.57
N ALA A 36 8.58 -7.26 4.66
CA ALA A 36 8.97 -8.53 4.05
C ALA A 36 9.16 -8.39 2.53
N ARG A 37 10.13 -9.10 1.96
CA ARG A 37 10.50 -8.99 0.53
C ARG A 37 9.30 -9.16 -0.41
N TRP A 38 8.42 -10.12 -0.11
CA TRP A 38 7.22 -10.39 -0.89
C TRP A 38 6.15 -9.28 -0.76
N ALA A 39 6.16 -8.53 0.35
CA ALA A 39 5.17 -7.49 0.64
C ALA A 39 5.56 -6.13 0.03
N LYS A 40 6.86 -5.90 -0.23
CA LYS A 40 7.37 -4.68 -0.87
C LYS A 40 6.58 -4.21 -2.10
N PRO A 41 6.32 -5.04 -3.11
CA PRO A 41 5.54 -4.60 -4.28
C PRO A 41 4.10 -4.24 -3.92
N SER A 42 3.47 -4.96 -2.99
CA SER A 42 2.11 -4.66 -2.55
C SER A 42 2.04 -3.33 -1.81
N VAL A 43 2.98 -3.08 -0.91
CA VAL A 43 3.05 -1.82 -0.14
C VAL A 43 3.34 -0.64 -1.08
N ALA A 44 4.30 -0.79 -1.99
CA ALA A 44 4.65 0.26 -2.94
C ALA A 44 3.46 0.67 -3.83
N ILE A 45 2.67 -0.29 -4.30
CA ILE A 45 1.46 -0.01 -5.09
C ILE A 45 0.41 0.76 -4.28
N LEU A 46 0.21 0.38 -3.02
CA LEU A 46 -0.77 1.06 -2.17
C LEU A 46 -0.33 2.48 -1.79
N LEU A 47 0.99 2.68 -1.65
CA LEU A 47 1.59 4.00 -1.44
C LEU A 47 1.49 4.87 -2.70
N SER A 48 1.79 4.31 -3.88
CA SER A 48 1.71 5.05 -5.15
C SER A 48 0.28 5.41 -5.55
N ALA A 49 -0.69 4.59 -5.14
CA ALA A 49 -2.11 4.82 -5.35
C ALA A 49 -2.76 5.71 -4.28
N ASP A 50 -1.98 6.22 -3.32
CA ASP A 50 -2.46 7.06 -2.20
C ASP A 50 -3.53 6.39 -1.31
N ILE A 51 -3.59 5.04 -1.34
CA ILE A 51 -4.51 4.24 -0.52
C ILE A 51 -3.96 4.11 0.90
N VAL A 52 -2.64 3.92 1.00
CA VAL A 52 -1.89 3.91 2.26
C VAL A 52 -1.03 5.16 2.28
N GLN A 53 -1.14 5.90 3.37
CA GLN A 53 -0.25 6.99 3.76
C GLN A 53 0.29 6.56 5.12
N GLY A 54 1.61 6.56 5.30
CA GLY A 54 2.23 6.10 6.55
C GLY A 54 1.63 6.74 7.81
N SER A 55 1.82 6.11 8.95
CA SER A 55 1.43 6.67 10.25
C SER A 55 2.48 7.71 10.66
N GLY A 56 2.11 8.99 10.62
CA GLY A 56 3.03 10.12 10.82
C GLY A 56 4.01 10.32 9.67
N ASP A 57 5.13 11.02 9.91
CA ASP A 57 6.02 11.46 8.83
C ASP A 57 6.75 10.30 8.11
N LYS A 58 6.95 9.12 8.73
CA LYS A 58 7.81 8.05 8.14
C LYS A 58 7.54 6.59 8.53
N GLY A 59 6.45 6.26 9.24
CA GLY A 59 6.20 4.88 9.70
C GLY A 59 5.19 4.09 8.85
N LEU A 60 5.56 2.93 8.32
CA LEU A 60 4.63 2.00 7.64
C LEU A 60 3.99 0.96 8.59
N THR A 61 4.63 0.70 9.72
CA THR A 61 4.28 -0.29 10.74
C THR A 61 3.93 -1.68 10.16
N PRO A 62 4.76 -2.28 9.29
CA PRO A 62 4.38 -3.46 8.51
C PRO A 62 4.12 -4.73 9.33
N LYS A 63 4.59 -4.78 10.58
CA LYS A 63 4.38 -5.89 11.52
C LYS A 63 3.22 -5.64 12.49
N SER A 64 2.63 -4.45 12.49
CA SER A 64 1.51 -4.13 13.37
C SER A 64 0.26 -4.91 12.95
N THR A 65 -0.54 -5.31 13.93
CA THR A 65 -1.85 -5.89 13.68
C THR A 65 -2.78 -4.79 13.19
N MET A 66 -3.37 -5.02 12.02
CA MET A 66 -4.33 -4.11 11.41
C MET A 66 -5.70 -4.28 12.06
N THR A 67 -6.32 -3.18 12.49
CA THR A 67 -7.67 -3.17 13.06
C THR A 67 -8.74 -3.30 11.97
N ARG A 68 -9.97 -3.68 12.38
CA ARG A 68 -11.14 -3.71 11.49
C ARG A 68 -11.43 -2.32 10.89
N ALA A 69 -11.31 -1.27 11.70
CA ALA A 69 -11.55 0.10 11.27
C ALA A 69 -10.54 0.54 10.20
N GLU A 70 -9.25 0.29 10.41
CA GLU A 70 -8.22 0.57 9.40
C GLU A 70 -8.46 -0.24 8.12
N THR A 71 -8.90 -1.49 8.24
CA THR A 71 -9.15 -2.35 7.07
C THR A 71 -10.28 -1.78 6.21
N VAL A 72 -11.37 -1.36 6.83
CA VAL A 72 -12.49 -0.72 6.14
C VAL A 72 -12.06 0.62 5.54
N ALA A 73 -11.26 1.43 6.25
CA ALA A 73 -10.74 2.69 5.71
C ALA A 73 -9.89 2.49 4.45
N LEU A 74 -8.99 1.49 4.43
CA LEU A 74 -8.20 1.18 3.23
C LEU A 74 -9.07 0.66 2.09
N MET A 75 -10.09 -0.17 2.39
CA MET A 75 -11.03 -0.64 1.37
C MET A 75 -11.84 0.52 0.77
N GLN A 76 -12.35 1.43 1.60
CA GLN A 76 -13.10 2.60 1.14
C GLN A 76 -12.24 3.47 0.22
N ARG A 77 -11.00 3.79 0.63
CA ARG A 77 -10.06 4.55 -0.21
C ARG A 77 -9.77 3.84 -1.52
N LEU A 78 -9.55 2.52 -1.50
CA LEU A 78 -9.37 1.75 -2.72
C LEU A 78 -10.57 1.90 -3.66
N LEU A 79 -11.79 1.78 -3.15
CA LEU A 79 -13.00 1.91 -3.96
C LEU A 79 -13.18 3.34 -4.51
N GLN A 80 -12.82 4.37 -3.74
CA GLN A 80 -12.86 5.77 -4.18
C GLN A 80 -11.79 6.07 -5.26
N VAL A 81 -10.52 5.68 -5.04
CA VAL A 81 -9.41 5.86 -6.00
C VAL A 81 -9.64 5.10 -7.31
N THR A 82 -10.42 4.03 -7.26
CA THR A 82 -10.81 3.26 -8.45
C THR A 82 -12.14 3.71 -9.05
N HIS A 83 -12.78 4.73 -8.49
CA HIS A 83 -14.08 5.26 -8.93
C HIS A 83 -15.20 4.20 -8.96
N LEU A 84 -15.13 3.24 -8.04
CA LEU A 84 -16.20 2.27 -7.83
C LEU A 84 -17.28 2.80 -6.88
N ILE A 85 -16.94 3.79 -6.05
CA ILE A 85 -17.84 4.55 -5.18
C ILE A 85 -17.44 6.02 -5.17
N ASP A 86 -18.37 6.88 -4.77
CA ASP A 86 -18.16 8.33 -4.53
C ASP A 86 -17.63 8.61 -3.12
#